data_AF-A0A350XZM8-F1
#
_entry.id   AF-A0A350XZM8-F1
#
_cell.length_a   1.000
_cell.length_b   1.000
_cell.length_c   1.000
_cell.angle_alpha   90.00
_cell.angle_beta   90.00
_cell.angle_gamma   90.00
#
_symmetry.space_group_name_H-M   'P 1'
#
loop_
_entity.id
_entity.type
_entity.pdbx_description
1 polymer ?
#
loop_
_entity_poly.entity_id
_entity_poly.type
_entity_poly.pdbx_seq_one_letter_code
_entity_poly.pdbx_strand_id
1 'polypeptide(L)'
;MILNDLEYQVTKERIEGFERALALLNSPDNDLKKTNPIMWQLNVDGVQSLLDDFTSQMQEYEALINRDESEPIVFEIDSLSQLPRVLIQARIAAKISQKELAERLGIEESLLQRYEDREYESATLIQLLEISEVLGISIQPKTTIRVVAPLKTA
;
A
#
# COMPACT_ATOMS: atom_id res chain seq x y z
N MET A 1 -1.67 -3.17 0.71
CA MET A 1 -0.46 -2.46 1.18
C MET A 1 -0.07 -3.08 2.51
N ILE A 2 1.21 -3.18 2.82
CA ILE A 2 1.68 -3.62 4.14
C ILE A 2 1.69 -2.41 5.08
N LEU A 3 1.03 -2.54 6.23
CA LEU A 3 0.83 -1.43 7.17
C LEU A 3 1.91 -1.38 8.26
N ASN A 4 2.46 -2.53 8.65
CA ASN A 4 3.36 -2.63 9.80
C ASN A 4 4.37 -3.78 9.67
N ASP A 5 5.31 -3.84 10.62
CA ASP A 5 6.35 -4.88 10.65
C ASP A 5 5.79 -6.30 10.74
N LEU A 6 4.68 -6.50 11.46
CA LEU A 6 4.07 -7.82 11.60
C LEU A 6 3.54 -8.31 10.24
N GLU A 7 2.80 -7.46 9.53
CA GLU A 7 2.32 -7.75 8.18
C GLU A 7 3.47 -7.96 7.19
N TYR A 8 4.57 -7.21 7.33
CA TYR A 8 5.78 -7.42 6.53
C TYR A 8 6.34 -8.83 6.73
N GLN A 9 6.54 -9.26 7.98
CA GLN A 9 7.05 -10.62 8.27
C GLN A 9 6.10 -11.71 7.77
N VAL A 10 4.79 -11.56 8.01
CA VAL A 10 3.79 -12.52 7.51
C VAL A 10 3.77 -12.58 5.99
N THR A 11 3.94 -11.44 5.31
CA THR A 11 3.98 -11.39 3.84
C THR A 11 5.22 -12.07 3.30
N LYS A 12 6.37 -11.86 3.94
CA LYS A 12 7.62 -12.54 3.60
C LYS A 12 7.48 -14.06 3.69
N GLU A 13 6.93 -14.58 4.79
CA GLU A 13 6.69 -16.02 4.95
C GLU A 13 5.73 -16.58 3.88
N ARG A 14 4.71 -15.80 3.49
CA ARG A 14 3.77 -16.17 2.42
C ARG A 14 4.46 -16.25 1.07
N ILE A 15 5.32 -15.29 0.73
CA ILE A 15 6.10 -15.31 -0.51
C ILE A 15 6.93 -16.58 -0.58
N GLU A 16 7.69 -16.90 0.47
CA GLU A 16 8.50 -18.13 0.50
C GLU A 16 7.64 -19.39 0.32
N GLY A 17 6.42 -19.39 0.87
CA GLY A 17 5.43 -20.46 0.67
C GLY A 17 4.97 -20.59 -0.79
N PHE A 18 4.64 -19.48 -1.43
CA PHE A 18 4.22 -19.43 -2.83
C PHE A 18 5.36 -19.79 -3.79
N GLU A 19 6.59 -19.36 -3.52
CA GLU A 19 7.78 -19.76 -4.27
C GLU A 19 7.99 -21.27 -4.24
N ARG A 20 7.85 -21.90 -3.05
CA ARG A 20 7.89 -23.37 -2.93
C ARG A 20 6.76 -24.04 -3.71
N ALA A 21 5.54 -23.51 -3.65
CA ALA A 21 4.41 -24.04 -4.40
C ALA A 21 4.63 -23.94 -5.92
N LEU A 22 5.16 -22.81 -6.39
CA LEU A 22 5.50 -22.59 -7.78
C LEU A 22 6.61 -23.53 -8.26
N ALA A 23 7.63 -23.78 -7.43
CA ALA A 23 8.68 -24.76 -7.72
C ALA A 23 8.12 -26.19 -7.87
N LEU A 24 7.17 -26.59 -7.01
CA LEU A 24 6.48 -27.89 -7.11
C LEU A 24 5.59 -27.99 -8.36
N LEU A 25 4.87 -26.92 -8.71
CA LEU A 25 4.07 -26.85 -9.94
C LEU A 25 4.96 -26.97 -11.18
N ASN A 26 6.12 -26.33 -11.18
CA ASN A 26 7.05 -26.32 -12.30
C ASN A 26 7.98 -27.54 -12.39
N SER A 27 7.91 -28.45 -11.42
CA SER A 27 8.71 -29.68 -11.43
C SER A 27 8.53 -30.48 -12.74
N PRO A 28 9.60 -31.04 -13.33
CA PRO A 28 9.52 -31.83 -14.57
C PRO A 28 8.54 -33.01 -14.49
N ASP A 29 8.38 -33.58 -13.29
CA ASP A 29 7.54 -34.75 -13.04
C ASP A 29 6.11 -34.41 -12.64
N ASN A 30 5.71 -33.14 -12.72
CA ASN A 30 4.36 -32.73 -12.35
C ASN A 30 3.29 -33.37 -13.27
N ASP A 31 2.44 -34.22 -12.68
CA ASP A 31 1.39 -34.94 -13.42
C ASP A 31 0.33 -34.01 -13.99
N LEU A 32 0.00 -32.91 -13.31
CA LEU A 32 -0.99 -31.95 -13.78
C LEU A 32 -0.51 -31.27 -15.07
N LYS A 33 0.79 -30.96 -15.16
CA LYS A 33 1.40 -30.42 -16.39
C LYS A 33 1.26 -31.35 -17.58
N LYS A 34 1.35 -32.67 -17.35
CA LYS A 34 1.24 -33.71 -18.40
C LYS A 34 -0.22 -34.01 -18.76
N THR A 35 -1.09 -34.09 -17.76
CA THR A 35 -2.50 -34.53 -17.92
C THR A 35 -3.45 -33.40 -18.29
N ASN A 36 -3.22 -32.19 -17.78
CA ASN A 36 -4.04 -31.01 -18.05
C ASN A 36 -3.20 -29.72 -18.06
N PRO A 37 -2.51 -29.44 -19.18
CA PRO A 37 -1.61 -28.28 -19.31
C PRO A 37 -2.31 -26.93 -19.08
N ILE A 38 -3.59 -26.82 -19.45
CA ILE A 38 -4.36 -25.58 -19.28
C ILE A 38 -4.58 -25.30 -17.79
N MET A 39 -5.06 -26.30 -17.04
CA MET A 39 -5.25 -26.14 -15.59
C MET A 39 -3.93 -25.90 -14.88
N TRP A 40 -2.85 -26.58 -15.28
CA TRP A 40 -1.52 -26.32 -14.74
C TRP A 40 -1.10 -24.87 -14.96
N GLN A 41 -1.21 -24.34 -16.19
CA GLN A 41 -0.84 -22.96 -16.50
C GLN A 41 -1.67 -21.95 -15.71
N LEU A 42 -2.98 -22.17 -15.59
CA LEU A 42 -3.84 -21.30 -14.77
C LEU A 42 -3.40 -21.25 -13.30
N ASN A 43 -2.95 -22.37 -12.74
CA ASN A 43 -2.42 -22.40 -11.37
C ASN A 43 -1.09 -21.65 -11.27
N VAL A 44 -0.19 -21.85 -12.24
CA VAL A 44 1.10 -21.14 -12.31
C VAL A 44 0.87 -19.62 -12.40
N ASP A 45 0.02 -19.18 -13.31
CA ASP A 45 -0.28 -17.76 -13.52
C ASP A 45 -0.93 -17.13 -12.28
N GLY A 46 -1.85 -17.86 -11.64
CA GLY A 46 -2.49 -17.40 -10.40
C GLY A 46 -1.49 -17.23 -9.25
N VAL A 47 -0.60 -18.22 -9.04
CA VAL A 47 0.45 -18.13 -8.00
C VAL A 47 1.45 -17.02 -8.32
N GLN A 48 1.84 -16.88 -9.58
CA GLN A 48 2.76 -15.82 -10.01
C GLN A 48 2.16 -14.43 -9.79
N SER A 49 0.89 -14.21 -10.15
CA SER A 49 0.20 -12.94 -9.90
C SER A 49 0.18 -12.58 -8.41
N LEU A 50 -0.07 -13.55 -7.52
CA LEU A 50 -0.03 -13.31 -6.08
C LEU A 50 1.38 -12.96 -5.59
N LEU A 51 2.41 -13.63 -6.11
CA LEU A 51 3.80 -13.33 -5.80
C LEU A 51 4.17 -11.91 -6.23
N ASP A 52 3.79 -11.51 -7.44
CA ASP A 52 4.06 -10.17 -7.97
C ASP A 52 3.38 -9.09 -7.11
N ASP A 53 2.13 -9.33 -6.70
CA ASP A 53 1.38 -8.43 -5.82
C ASP A 53 2.01 -8.29 -4.43
N PHE A 54 2.40 -9.39 -3.79
CA PHE A 54 3.04 -9.35 -2.47
C PHE A 54 4.44 -8.75 -2.52
N THR A 55 5.22 -9.08 -3.55
CA THR A 55 6.56 -8.52 -3.77
C THR A 55 6.48 -7.01 -3.96
N SER A 56 5.54 -6.52 -4.75
CA SER A 56 5.32 -5.08 -4.96
C SER A 56 4.97 -4.37 -3.65
N GLN A 57 4.13 -4.97 -2.81
CA GLN A 57 3.78 -4.41 -1.50
C GLN A 57 4.96 -4.38 -0.52
N MET A 58 5.83 -5.40 -0.54
CA MET A 58 7.06 -5.41 0.26
C MET A 58 8.03 -4.33 -0.20
N GLN A 59 8.22 -4.17 -1.51
CA GLN A 59 9.07 -3.11 -2.05
C GLN A 59 8.56 -1.72 -1.69
N GLU A 60 7.25 -1.49 -1.75
CA GLU A 60 6.63 -0.23 -1.30
C GLU A 60 6.92 0.04 0.17
N TYR A 61 6.73 -0.95 1.04
CA TYR A 61 7.01 -0.83 2.48
C TYR A 61 8.50 -0.57 2.75
N GLU A 62 9.39 -1.33 2.10
CA GLU A 62 10.84 -1.19 2.23
C GLU A 62 11.33 0.19 1.77
N ALA A 63 10.76 0.73 0.70
CA ALA A 63 11.10 2.07 0.22
C ALA A 63 10.74 3.15 1.24
N LEU A 64 9.63 2.98 1.97
CA LEU A 64 9.21 3.92 3.01
C LEU A 64 10.06 3.80 4.27
N ILE A 65 10.37 2.58 4.74
CA ILE A 65 11.09 2.37 6.00
C ILE A 65 12.60 2.63 5.89
N ASN A 66 13.19 2.39 4.72
CA ASN A 66 14.64 2.53 4.50
C ASN A 66 15.05 3.93 4.01
N ARG A 67 14.12 4.87 3.90
CA ARG A 67 14.44 6.25 3.50
C ARG A 67 15.32 6.97 4.52
N ASP A 68 15.99 8.00 4.05
CA ASP A 68 16.62 9.00 4.92
C ASP A 68 15.53 9.86 5.59
N GLU A 69 15.55 9.92 6.92
CA GLU A 69 14.61 10.71 7.71
C GLU A 69 14.89 12.21 7.62
N SER A 70 16.11 12.60 7.22
CA SER A 70 16.52 14.00 7.11
C SER A 70 15.99 14.72 5.87
N GLU A 71 15.55 13.98 4.86
CA GLU A 71 15.01 14.54 3.61
C GLU A 71 13.49 14.45 3.58
N PRO A 72 12.75 15.50 3.16
CA PRO A 72 11.30 15.42 3.03
C PRO A 72 10.88 14.39 1.97
N ILE A 73 9.84 13.62 2.27
CA ILE A 73 9.18 12.75 1.27
C ILE A 73 8.03 13.51 0.61
N VAL A 74 7.95 13.44 -0.71
CA VAL A 74 6.88 14.08 -1.49
C VAL A 74 6.04 12.99 -2.16
N PHE A 75 4.73 13.02 -1.90
CA PHE A 75 3.77 12.16 -2.55
C PHE A 75 2.99 12.98 -3.59
N GLU A 76 3.09 12.59 -4.85
CA GLU A 76 2.23 13.13 -5.91
C GLU A 76 0.91 12.37 -5.93
N ILE A 77 -0.20 13.09 -5.77
CA ILE A 77 -1.55 12.53 -5.86
C ILE A 77 -2.34 13.19 -6.98
N ASP A 78 -3.09 12.39 -7.72
CA ASP A 78 -3.98 12.83 -8.80
C ASP A 78 -5.43 13.01 -8.33
N SER A 79 -5.77 12.50 -7.13
CA SER A 79 -7.12 12.54 -6.57
C SER A 79 -7.10 12.61 -5.04
N LEU A 80 -8.09 13.30 -4.46
CA LEU A 80 -8.32 13.31 -3.00
C LEU A 80 -8.56 11.91 -2.43
N SER A 81 -9.05 10.96 -3.24
CA SER A 81 -9.26 9.57 -2.82
C SER A 81 -7.95 8.84 -2.47
N GLN A 82 -6.79 9.37 -2.87
CA GLN A 82 -5.48 8.80 -2.52
C GLN A 82 -4.95 9.31 -1.17
N LEU A 83 -5.54 10.38 -0.60
CA LEU A 83 -5.10 10.95 0.67
C LEU A 83 -5.03 9.95 1.82
N PRO A 84 -6.04 9.07 2.04
CA PRO A 84 -5.97 8.12 3.15
C PRO A 84 -4.75 7.21 3.08
N ARG A 85 -4.41 6.72 1.88
CA ARG A 85 -3.21 5.90 1.68
C ARG A 85 -1.93 6.69 1.95
N VAL A 86 -1.86 7.95 1.53
CA VAL A 86 -0.72 8.83 1.80
C VAL A 86 -0.51 9.04 3.30
N LEU A 87 -1.58 9.14 4.10
CA LEU A 87 -1.45 9.25 5.57
C LEU A 87 -0.74 8.03 6.16
N ILE A 88 -1.13 6.82 5.73
CA ILE A 88 -0.51 5.58 6.19
C ILE A 88 0.96 5.52 5.74
N GLN A 89 1.24 5.84 4.47
CA GLN A 89 2.60 5.87 3.93
C GLN A 89 3.48 6.87 4.68
N ALA A 90 2.95 8.05 5.00
CA ALA A 90 3.63 9.07 5.78
C ALA A 90 3.95 8.57 7.20
N ARG A 91 3.03 7.87 7.86
CA ARG A 91 3.29 7.24 9.17
C ARG A 91 4.44 6.24 9.09
N ILE A 92 4.41 5.33 8.11
CA ILE A 92 5.47 4.32 7.91
C ILE A 92 6.80 5.00 7.62
N ALA A 93 6.80 6.01 6.74
CA ALA A 93 7.98 6.80 6.40
C ALA A 93 8.55 7.55 7.61
N ALA A 94 7.71 7.96 8.55
CA ALA A 94 8.10 8.58 9.81
C ALA A 94 8.57 7.56 10.87
N LYS A 95 8.50 6.26 10.58
CA LYS A 95 8.88 5.14 11.47
C LYS A 95 8.12 5.14 12.80
N ILE A 96 6.89 5.64 12.77
CA ILE A 96 6.01 5.68 13.93
C ILE A 96 5.06 4.47 13.85
N SER A 97 4.95 3.72 14.93
CA SER A 97 3.99 2.62 15.05
C SER A 97 2.55 3.12 15.13
N GLN A 98 1.58 2.25 14.83
CA GLN A 98 0.16 2.57 15.04
C GLN A 98 -0.11 2.94 16.51
N LYS A 99 0.49 2.22 17.45
CA LYS A 99 0.39 2.55 18.87
C LYS A 99 0.86 3.97 19.19
N GLU A 100 2.04 4.37 18.73
CA GLU A 100 2.57 5.71 18.97
C GLU A 100 1.74 6.80 18.30
N LEU A 101 1.21 6.56 17.09
CA LEU A 101 0.31 7.52 16.44
C LEU A 101 -1.01 7.64 17.23
N ALA A 102 -1.57 6.53 17.71
CA ALA A 102 -2.79 6.52 18.52
C ALA A 102 -2.58 7.29 19.83
N GLU A 103 -1.44 7.10 20.50
CA GLU A 103 -1.04 7.85 21.70
C GLU A 103 -0.94 9.36 21.43
N ARG A 104 -0.36 9.77 20.30
CA ARG A 104 -0.28 11.20 19.91
C ARG A 104 -1.65 11.81 19.61
N LEU A 105 -2.57 11.01 19.08
CA LEU A 105 -3.95 11.42 18.76
C LEU A 105 -4.89 11.35 19.97
N GLY A 106 -4.46 10.70 21.07
CA GLY A 106 -5.32 10.46 22.24
C GLY A 106 -6.46 9.48 21.96
N ILE A 107 -6.27 8.52 21.07
CA ILE A 107 -7.25 7.48 20.72
C ILE A 107 -6.72 6.08 21.07
N GLU A 108 -7.63 5.11 21.12
CA GLU A 108 -7.27 3.70 21.30
C GLU A 108 -6.51 3.16 20.07
N GLU A 109 -5.45 2.37 20.30
CA GLU A 109 -4.67 1.73 19.23
C GLU A 109 -5.56 0.90 18.28
N SER A 110 -6.52 0.16 18.84
CA SER A 110 -7.47 -0.65 18.06
C SER A 110 -8.35 0.18 17.12
N LEU A 111 -8.65 1.44 17.47
CA LEU A 111 -9.40 2.34 16.61
C LEU A 111 -8.53 2.78 15.43
N LEU A 112 -7.26 3.14 15.69
CA LEU A 112 -6.34 3.51 14.62
C LEU A 112 -6.06 2.33 13.68
N GLN A 113 -5.85 1.12 14.20
CA GLN A 113 -5.71 -0.09 13.39
C GLN A 113 -6.92 -0.25 12.46
N ARG A 114 -8.15 -0.17 12.99
CA ARG A 114 -9.38 -0.23 12.19
C ARG A 114 -9.48 0.88 11.14
N TYR A 115 -8.92 2.06 11.42
CA TYR A 115 -8.85 3.13 10.44
C TYR A 115 -7.88 2.78 9.32
N GLU A 116 -6.65 2.39 9.61
CA GLU A 116 -5.66 2.07 8.58
C GLU A 116 -6.05 0.82 7.77
N ASP A 117 -6.60 -0.21 8.41
CA ASP A 117 -7.09 -1.45 7.76
C ASP A 117 -8.16 -1.19 6.69
N ARG A 118 -8.89 -0.08 6.82
CA ARG A 118 -9.95 0.34 5.90
C ARG A 118 -9.63 1.63 5.18
N GLU A 119 -8.36 2.00 5.09
CA GLU A 119 -7.91 3.24 4.44
C GLU A 119 -8.74 4.46 4.88
N TYR A 120 -8.97 4.58 6.18
CA TYR A 120 -9.74 5.64 6.83
C TYR A 120 -11.17 5.85 6.30
N GLU A 121 -11.80 4.85 5.68
CA GLU A 121 -13.16 4.95 5.11
C GLU A 121 -14.20 5.48 6.12
N SER A 122 -14.04 5.15 7.40
CA SER A 122 -14.94 5.58 8.48
C SER A 122 -14.47 6.80 9.27
N ALA A 123 -13.34 7.41 8.88
CA ALA A 123 -12.82 8.62 9.51
C ALA A 123 -13.53 9.86 8.96
N THR A 124 -13.78 10.82 9.84
CA THR A 124 -14.27 12.14 9.45
C THR A 124 -13.14 12.98 8.88
N LEU A 125 -13.48 14.01 8.09
CA LEU A 125 -12.48 14.97 7.60
C LEU A 125 -11.68 15.61 8.73
N ILE A 126 -12.31 15.91 9.88
CA ILE A 126 -11.63 16.48 11.04
C ILE A 126 -10.54 15.54 11.54
N GLN A 127 -10.84 14.24 11.65
CA GLN A 127 -9.86 13.24 12.09
C GLN A 127 -8.70 13.09 11.09
N LEU A 128 -8.97 13.14 9.79
CA LEU A 128 -7.92 13.11 8.76
C LEU A 128 -6.99 14.33 8.87
N LEU A 129 -7.54 15.51 9.21
CA LEU A 129 -6.75 16.73 9.44
C LEU A 129 -5.92 16.63 10.72
N GLU A 130 -6.49 16.11 11.82
CA GLU A 130 -5.73 15.88 13.06
C GLU A 130 -4.56 14.91 12.84
N ILE A 131 -4.79 13.84 12.09
CA ILE A 131 -3.75 12.88 11.71
C ILE A 131 -2.68 13.53 10.83
N SER A 132 -3.08 14.35 9.85
CA SER A 132 -2.12 15.02 8.98
C SER A 132 -1.25 16.02 9.74
N GLU A 133 -1.81 16.73 10.72
CA GLU A 133 -1.08 17.64 11.61
C GLU A 133 -0.08 16.87 12.49
N VAL A 134 -0.49 15.76 13.12
CA VAL A 134 0.39 14.93 13.95
C VAL A 134 1.54 14.31 13.14
N LEU A 135 1.28 13.97 11.88
CA LEU A 135 2.29 13.43 10.94
C LEU A 135 3.12 14.54 10.26
N GLY A 136 2.82 15.81 10.48
CA GLY A 136 3.55 16.94 9.88
C GLY A 136 3.39 17.04 8.36
N ILE A 137 2.26 16.59 7.81
CA ILE A 137 2.00 16.59 6.37
C ILE A 137 1.64 18.01 5.90
N SER A 138 2.34 18.48 4.87
CA SER A 138 2.03 19.74 4.19
C SER A 138 1.53 19.47 2.78
N ILE A 139 0.38 20.05 2.43
CA ILE A 139 -0.22 19.92 1.10
C ILE A 139 0.08 21.18 0.30
N GLN A 140 0.79 21.03 -0.83
CA GLN A 140 1.01 22.11 -1.78
C GLN A 140 0.05 21.96 -2.97
N PRO A 141 -0.93 22.86 -3.14
CA PRO A 141 -1.89 22.76 -4.23
C PRO A 141 -1.23 23.11 -5.57
N LYS A 142 -1.40 22.23 -6.56
CA LYS A 142 -1.05 22.50 -7.96
C LYS A 142 -2.31 22.84 -8.75
N THR A 143 -2.35 24.01 -9.37
CA THR A 143 -3.52 24.45 -10.17
C THR A 143 -3.25 24.26 -11.65
N THR A 144 -4.12 23.52 -12.34
CA THR A 144 -4.08 23.35 -13.80
C THR A 144 -5.32 23.98 -14.43
N ILE A 145 -5.12 24.99 -15.28
CA ILE A 145 -6.20 25.61 -16.05
C ILE A 145 -6.30 24.89 -17.39
N ARG A 146 -7.41 24.19 -17.65
CA ARG A 146 -7.73 23.71 -19.00
C ARG A 146 -8.19 24.89 -19.83
N VAL A 147 -7.42 25.25 -20.86
CA VAL A 147 -7.83 26.23 -21.86
C VAL A 147 -8.95 25.59 -22.70
N VAL A 148 -10.18 26.03 -22.48
CA VAL A 148 -11.30 25.69 -23.37
C VAL A 148 -11.20 26.62 -24.57
N ALA A 149 -11.09 26.06 -25.78
CA ALA A 149 -11.08 26.86 -27.00
C ALA A 149 -12.30 27.80 -27.01
N PRO A 150 -12.14 29.09 -27.35
CA PRO A 150 -13.25 30.02 -27.36
C PRO A 150 -14.36 29.49 -28.28
N LEU A 151 -15.60 29.52 -27.80
CA LEU A 151 -16.77 29.28 -28.64
C LEU A 151 -16.68 30.26 -29.81
N LYS A 152 -16.59 29.72 -31.04
CA LYS A 152 -16.70 30.52 -32.25
C LYS A 152 -18.08 31.17 -32.24
N THR A 153 -18.14 32.45 -31.89
CA THR A 153 -19.31 33.28 -32.11
C THR A 153 -19.51 33.42 -33.61
N ALA A 154 -20.65 32.93 -34.10
CA ALA A 154 -21.09 33.08 -35.48
C ALA A 154 -21.74 34.45 -35.71
#